data_AF-K2BN35-F1
#
_entry.id   AF-K2BN35-F1
#
_cell.length_a   1.000
_cell.length_b   1.000
_cell.length_c   1.000
_cell.angle_alpha   90.00
_cell.angle_beta   90.00
_cell.angle_gamma   90.00
#
_symmetry.space_group_name_H-M   'P 1'
#
loop_
_entity.id
_entity.type
_entity.pdbx_description
1 polymer ?
#
loop_
_entity_poly.entity_id
_entity_poly.type
_entity_poly.pdbx_seq_one_letter_code
_entity_poly.pdbx_strand_id
1 'polypeptide(L)'
;PIGMHIRRGDFTAVDETRIASLESVVVIQIPLRWYVNTLKRIRVERGSDIPAYVCSDGRYEDLKELLELPHVTWVKTGSAIGDILTLSKSKLFLSSQSSFSGWISYFGQMPTLCYPGRLLGYNLVNKSGIYEFDPKNEFSTLEFQNILSLVGTE
;
A
#
# COMPACT_ATOMS: atom_id res chain seq x y z
N PRO A 1 -10.37 7.70 -2.28
CA PRO A 1 -9.00 7.90 -1.74
C PRO A 1 -8.14 6.64 -1.98
N ILE A 2 -6.82 6.79 -1.94
CA ILE A 2 -5.86 5.66 -1.90
C ILE A 2 -5.62 5.31 -0.43
N GLY A 3 -5.81 4.05 -0.06
CA GLY A 3 -5.53 3.56 1.29
C GLY A 3 -4.10 3.03 1.38
N MET A 4 -3.42 3.23 2.50
CA MET A 4 -2.07 2.73 2.73
C MET A 4 -1.93 2.21 4.14
N HIS A 5 -1.39 0.99 4.28
CA HIS A 5 -1.02 0.44 5.57
C HIS A 5 0.50 0.24 5.64
N ILE A 6 1.17 1.03 6.47
CA ILE A 6 2.61 0.95 6.69
C ILE A 6 2.85 0.31 8.05
N ARG A 7 3.36 -0.92 8.06
CA ARG A 7 3.66 -1.68 9.27
C ARG A 7 5.14 -1.55 9.63
N ARG A 8 5.45 -1.11 10.84
CA ARG A 8 6.79 -0.86 11.36
C ARG A 8 7.14 -1.73 12.57
N GLY A 9 6.36 -1.66 13.64
CA GLY A 9 6.71 -2.08 15.01
C GLY A 9 7.62 -3.31 15.13
N ASP A 10 7.04 -4.50 15.08
CA ASP A 10 7.73 -5.79 15.20
C ASP A 10 8.37 -6.28 13.88
N PHE A 11 8.31 -5.48 12.81
CA PHE A 11 8.79 -5.88 11.51
C PHE A 11 10.27 -5.54 11.37
N THR A 12 11.04 -6.45 10.78
CA THR A 12 12.48 -6.28 10.62
C THR A 12 12.77 -5.26 9.51
N ALA A 13 13.53 -4.22 9.83
CA ALA A 13 14.11 -3.35 8.82
C ALA A 13 15.22 -4.10 8.07
N VAL A 14 15.10 -4.18 6.75
CA VAL A 14 16.07 -4.86 5.88
C VAL A 14 16.57 -3.87 4.85
N ASP A 15 17.85 -3.98 4.50
CA ASP A 15 18.41 -3.27 3.35
C ASP A 15 17.61 -3.59 2.09
N GLU A 16 17.15 -2.55 1.38
CA GLU A 16 16.33 -2.66 0.17
C GLU A 16 16.97 -3.59 -0.88
N THR A 17 18.31 -3.59 -0.98
CA THR A 17 19.07 -4.44 -1.91
C THR A 17 18.95 -5.94 -1.61
N ARG A 18 18.55 -6.30 -0.38
CA ARG A 18 18.44 -7.68 0.08
C ARG A 18 17.00 -8.19 0.10
N ILE A 19 16.01 -7.34 -0.14
CA ILE A 19 14.60 -7.73 -0.05
C ILE A 19 14.25 -8.80 -1.09
N ALA A 20 14.78 -8.70 -2.31
CA ALA A 20 14.46 -9.64 -3.39
C ALA A 20 15.03 -11.05 -3.14
N SER A 21 16.08 -11.18 -2.33
CA SER A 21 16.72 -12.48 -2.02
C SER A 21 16.17 -13.14 -0.76
N LEU A 22 15.35 -12.45 0.02
CA LEU A 22 14.70 -13.01 1.20
C LEU A 22 13.51 -13.87 0.81
N GLU A 23 13.38 -15.03 1.45
CA GLU A 23 12.17 -15.86 1.32
C GLU A 23 10.92 -15.05 1.67
N SER A 24 9.80 -15.34 0.98
CA SER A 24 8.54 -14.60 1.13
C SER A 24 7.94 -14.74 2.53
N VAL A 25 8.28 -15.80 3.27
CA VAL A 25 7.84 -16.02 4.66
C VAL A 25 8.48 -15.06 5.66
N VAL A 26 9.58 -14.41 5.28
CA VAL A 26 10.23 -13.40 6.12
C VAL A 26 9.45 -12.10 6.06
N VAL A 27 8.84 -11.75 7.19
CA VAL A 27 8.06 -10.52 7.35
C VAL A 27 9.00 -9.34 7.58
N ILE A 28 8.94 -8.36 6.68
CA ILE A 28 9.85 -7.21 6.67
C ILE A 28 9.11 -5.89 6.62
N GLN A 29 9.77 -4.83 7.07
CA GLN A 29 9.31 -3.47 6.81
C GLN A 29 9.46 -3.15 5.32
N ILE A 30 8.33 -2.87 4.67
CA ILE A 30 8.38 -2.35 3.30
C ILE A 30 9.04 -0.95 3.32
N PRO A 31 9.98 -0.66 2.40
CA PRO A 31 10.62 0.65 2.33
C PRO A 31 9.60 1.78 2.22
N LEU A 32 9.73 2.84 3.03
CA LEU A 32 8.81 3.99 2.97
C LEU A 32 8.74 4.59 1.57
N ARG A 33 9.90 4.66 0.90
CA ARG A 33 10.04 5.18 -0.45
C ARG A 33 9.20 4.45 -1.49
N TRP A 34 8.90 3.16 -1.28
CA TRP A 34 7.99 2.45 -2.16
C TRP A 34 6.59 3.04 -2.12
N TYR A 35 6.05 3.33 -0.93
CA TYR A 35 4.74 3.98 -0.78
C TYR A 35 4.74 5.38 -1.39
N VAL A 36 5.78 6.17 -1.10
CA VAL A 36 5.95 7.54 -1.62
C VAL A 36 6.00 7.56 -3.14
N ASN A 37 6.85 6.73 -3.75
CA ASN A 37 7.03 6.69 -5.20
C ASN A 37 5.79 6.11 -5.89
N THR A 38 5.14 5.11 -5.29
CA THR A 38 3.89 4.56 -5.81
C THR A 38 2.78 5.61 -5.80
N LEU A 39 2.59 6.34 -4.69
CA LEU A 39 1.61 7.44 -4.63
C LEU A 39 1.89 8.51 -5.69
N LYS A 40 3.14 8.98 -5.78
CA LYS A 40 3.55 9.97 -6.78
C LYS A 40 3.27 9.48 -8.19
N ARG A 41 3.59 8.22 -8.50
CA ARG A 41 3.33 7.64 -9.82
C ARG A 41 1.83 7.58 -10.12
N ILE A 42 1.00 7.12 -9.19
CA ILE A 42 -0.47 7.11 -9.35
C ILE A 42 -0.99 8.52 -9.66
N ARG A 43 -0.54 9.53 -8.92
CA ARG A 43 -0.98 10.92 -9.11
C ARG A 43 -0.57 11.51 -10.45
N VAL A 44 0.66 11.23 -10.90
CA VAL A 44 1.15 11.63 -12.23
C VAL A 44 0.28 11.03 -13.33
N GLU A 45 0.04 9.71 -13.31
CA GLU A 45 -0.79 9.05 -14.33
C GLU A 45 -2.25 9.53 -14.32
N ARG A 46 -2.74 9.99 -13.17
CA ARG A 46 -4.10 10.52 -13.01
C ARG A 46 -4.23 12.02 -13.21
N GLY A 47 -3.12 12.74 -13.40
CA GLY A 47 -3.10 14.18 -13.53
C GLY A 47 -3.71 14.93 -12.33
N SER A 48 -3.77 14.34 -11.14
CA SER A 48 -4.41 14.94 -9.96
C SER A 48 -3.83 14.45 -8.63
N ASP A 49 -3.85 15.32 -7.61
CA ASP A 49 -3.44 14.98 -6.24
C ASP A 49 -4.54 14.20 -5.50
N ILE A 50 -4.76 12.95 -5.92
CA ILE A 50 -5.75 12.06 -5.31
C ILE A 50 -5.49 11.93 -3.80
N PRO A 51 -6.52 12.09 -2.94
CA PRO A 51 -6.38 11.96 -1.50
C PRO A 51 -5.88 10.57 -1.09
N ALA A 52 -4.97 10.51 -0.11
CA ALA A 52 -4.45 9.28 0.45
C ALA A 52 -4.65 9.21 1.97
N TYR A 53 -5.06 8.05 2.45
CA TYR A 53 -5.24 7.75 3.87
C TYR A 53 -4.20 6.72 4.31
N VAL A 54 -3.48 7.07 5.38
CA VAL A 54 -2.39 6.27 5.91
C VAL A 54 -2.77 5.77 7.30
N CYS A 55 -2.72 4.44 7.51
CA CYS A 55 -2.65 3.86 8.85
C CYS A 55 -1.26 3.27 9.06
N SER A 56 -0.70 3.49 10.25
CA SER A 56 0.62 2.97 10.62
C SER A 56 0.77 2.95 12.14
N ASP A 57 1.53 1.97 12.60
CA ASP A 57 2.06 1.84 13.95
C ASP A 57 3.45 2.48 14.12
N GLY A 58 3.97 3.14 13.08
CA GLY A 58 5.23 3.88 13.11
C GLY A 58 5.12 5.26 13.77
N ARG A 59 6.27 5.90 13.99
CA ARG A 59 6.35 7.27 14.51
C ARG A 59 6.24 8.28 13.37
N TYR A 60 5.88 9.52 13.70
CA TYR A 60 5.74 10.58 12.70
C TYR A 60 7.04 10.79 11.93
N GLU A 61 8.18 10.80 12.63
CA GLU A 61 9.51 11.05 12.07
C GLU A 61 9.88 9.98 11.03
N ASP A 62 9.47 8.74 11.27
CA ASP A 62 9.73 7.60 10.38
C ASP A 62 8.81 7.61 9.14
N LEU A 63 7.76 8.42 9.14
CA LEU A 63 6.74 8.49 8.08
C LEU A 63 6.67 9.88 7.42
N LYS A 64 7.46 10.84 7.89
CA LYS A 64 7.40 12.26 7.54
C LYS A 64 7.39 12.49 6.02
N GLU A 65 8.27 11.79 5.30
CA GLU A 65 8.37 11.88 3.83
C GLU A 65 7.04 11.57 3.10
N LEU A 66 6.23 10.67 3.65
CA LEU A 66 4.91 10.33 3.11
C LEU A 66 3.83 11.29 3.62
N LEU A 67 3.83 11.58 4.93
CA LEU A 67 2.78 12.36 5.59
C LEU A 67 2.79 13.84 5.22
N GLU A 68 3.93 14.38 4.81
CA GLU A 68 4.04 15.78 4.36
C GLU A 68 3.68 15.97 2.88
N LEU A 69 3.33 14.91 2.14
CA LEU A 69 2.84 15.06 0.76
C LEU A 69 1.44 15.69 0.75
N PRO A 70 1.09 16.44 -0.31
CA PRO A 70 -0.24 17.03 -0.46
C PRO A 70 -1.35 16.00 -0.31
N HIS A 71 -2.45 16.37 0.35
CA HIS A 71 -3.66 15.53 0.50
C HIS A 71 -3.41 14.13 1.08
N VAL A 72 -2.39 13.98 1.93
CA VAL A 72 -2.18 12.77 2.73
C VAL A 72 -2.73 13.00 4.14
N THR A 73 -3.57 12.09 4.62
CA THR A 73 -4.12 12.13 5.98
C THR A 73 -3.67 10.91 6.76
N TRP A 74 -3.05 11.14 7.92
CA TRP A 74 -2.77 10.06 8.87
C TRP A 74 -4.04 9.73 9.64
N VAL A 75 -4.60 8.56 9.38
CA VAL A 75 -5.80 8.05 10.03
C VAL A 75 -5.40 7.33 11.33
N LYS A 76 -6.08 7.69 12.42
CA LYS A 76 -6.01 7.01 13.71
C LYS A 76 -7.42 6.96 14.30
N THR A 77 -8.15 5.87 14.07
CA THR A 77 -9.51 5.72 14.60
C THR A 77 -9.55 5.33 16.08
N GLY A 78 -8.40 4.97 16.66
CA GLY A 78 -8.28 4.48 18.03
C GLY A 78 -8.62 3.00 18.18
N SER A 79 -8.93 2.29 17.08
CA SER A 79 -9.13 0.84 17.11
C SER A 79 -8.63 0.18 15.83
N ALA A 80 -8.08 -1.03 15.95
CA ALA A 80 -7.61 -1.80 14.80
C ALA A 80 -8.72 -2.05 13.77
N ILE A 81 -9.93 -2.38 14.24
CA ILE A 81 -11.08 -2.62 13.34
C ILE A 81 -11.56 -1.33 12.66
N GLY A 82 -11.55 -0.20 13.36
CA GLY A 82 -11.89 1.10 12.77
C GLY A 82 -10.92 1.51 11.67
N ASP A 83 -9.62 1.25 11.87
CA ASP A 83 -8.58 1.52 10.87
C ASP A 83 -8.74 0.59 9.65
N ILE A 84 -9.03 -0.70 9.88
CA ILE A 84 -9.33 -1.66 8.81
C ILE A 84 -10.53 -1.18 7.99
N LEU A 85 -11.67 -0.92 8.63
CA LEU A 85 -12.90 -0.53 7.95
C LEU A 85 -12.78 0.83 7.25
N THR A 86 -11.99 1.76 7.81
CA THR A 86 -11.69 3.04 7.17
C THR A 86 -10.91 2.83 5.88
N LEU A 87 -9.82 2.07 5.93
CA LEU A 87 -8.99 1.82 4.75
C LEU A 87 -9.69 0.94 3.71
N SER A 88 -10.57 0.02 4.12
CA SER A 88 -11.37 -0.82 3.23
C SER A 88 -12.32 -0.02 2.32
N LYS A 89 -12.59 1.26 2.61
CA LYS A 89 -13.39 2.14 1.73
C LYS A 89 -12.56 2.82 0.63
N SER A 90 -11.28 2.49 0.51
CA SER A 90 -10.39 3.08 -0.50
C SER A 90 -10.64 2.47 -1.88
N LYS A 91 -10.38 3.24 -2.94
CA LYS A 91 -10.55 2.76 -4.33
C LYS A 91 -9.35 1.92 -4.80
N LEU A 92 -8.20 2.08 -4.13
CA LEU A 92 -6.94 1.38 -4.37
C LEU A 92 -6.23 1.26 -3.01
N PHE A 93 -5.55 0.15 -2.76
CA PHE A 93 -4.85 -0.08 -1.50
C PHE A 93 -3.37 -0.41 -1.69
N LEU A 94 -2.48 0.26 -0.95
CA LEU A 94 -1.06 -0.07 -0.83
C LEU A 94 -0.84 -0.83 0.48
N SER A 95 -0.48 -2.10 0.35
CA SER A 95 -0.37 -3.01 1.48
C SER A 95 1.02 -3.01 2.12
N SER A 96 1.09 -3.44 3.37
CA SER A 96 2.27 -4.11 3.94
C SER A 96 2.04 -5.62 3.96
N GLN A 97 3.10 -6.42 4.11
CA GLN A 97 3.00 -7.88 4.24
C GLN A 97 2.53 -8.30 5.65
N SER A 98 1.29 -7.94 6.00
CA SER A 98 0.68 -8.20 7.31
C SER A 98 -0.73 -8.72 7.19
N SER A 99 -1.18 -9.51 8.18
CA SER A 99 -2.57 -10.00 8.24
C SER A 99 -3.57 -8.85 8.32
N PHE A 100 -3.17 -7.73 8.95
CA PHE A 100 -3.94 -6.48 8.98
C PHE A 100 -4.22 -5.95 7.57
N SER A 101 -3.21 -5.89 6.69
CA SER A 101 -3.41 -5.55 5.27
C SER A 101 -4.27 -6.60 4.54
N GLY A 102 -4.11 -7.88 4.89
CA GLY A 102 -4.93 -8.97 4.37
C GLY A 102 -6.42 -8.72 4.62
N TRP A 103 -6.79 -8.37 5.84
CA TRP A 103 -8.17 -8.02 6.19
C TRP A 103 -8.67 -6.77 5.46
N ILE A 104 -7.86 -5.73 5.33
CA ILE A 104 -8.24 -4.52 4.58
C ILE A 104 -8.59 -4.86 3.13
N SER A 105 -7.70 -5.59 2.46
CA SER A 105 -7.84 -6.05 1.09
C SER A 105 -9.09 -6.93 0.92
N TYR A 106 -9.32 -7.85 1.86
CA TYR A 106 -10.51 -8.71 1.87
C TYR A 106 -11.81 -7.93 2.10
N PHE A 107 -11.89 -7.00 3.04
CA PHE A 107 -13.13 -6.26 3.27
C PHE A 107 -13.40 -5.22 2.18
N GLY A 108 -12.35 -4.60 1.64
CA GLY A 108 -12.49 -3.54 0.66
C GLY A 108 -12.75 -4.04 -0.76
N GLN A 109 -12.34 -5.27 -1.08
CA GLN A 109 -12.48 -5.84 -2.43
C GLN A 109 -12.00 -4.86 -3.51
N MET A 110 -10.92 -4.12 -3.24
CA MET A 110 -10.33 -3.15 -4.16
C MET A 110 -9.00 -3.70 -4.71
N PRO A 111 -8.52 -3.22 -5.88
CA PRO A 111 -7.18 -3.55 -6.32
C PRO A 111 -6.16 -3.26 -5.22
N THR A 112 -5.32 -4.23 -4.92
CA THR A 112 -4.30 -4.12 -3.85
C THR A 112 -2.91 -4.25 -4.43
N LEU A 113 -2.07 -3.24 -4.23
CA LEU A 113 -0.67 -3.27 -4.62
C LEU A 113 0.19 -3.74 -3.45
N CYS A 114 1.14 -4.61 -3.78
CA CYS A 114 2.15 -5.16 -2.89
C CYS A 114 3.53 -4.81 -3.41
N TYR A 115 4.49 -4.72 -2.51
CA TYR A 115 5.90 -4.63 -2.88
C TYR A 115 6.32 -5.92 -3.63
N PRO A 116 7.19 -5.84 -4.66
CA PRO A 116 7.62 -7.02 -5.42
C PRO A 116 8.19 -8.14 -4.54
N GLY A 117 7.74 -9.38 -4.77
CA GLY A 117 8.08 -10.55 -3.95
C GLY A 117 7.43 -10.59 -2.57
N ARG A 118 6.48 -9.69 -2.25
CA ARG A 118 5.85 -9.53 -0.92
C ARG A 118 4.32 -9.53 -0.99
N LEU A 119 3.75 -10.39 -1.84
CA LEU A 119 2.29 -10.61 -1.90
C LEU A 119 1.69 -11.02 -0.54
N LEU A 120 0.40 -10.71 -0.37
CA LEU A 120 -0.38 -11.11 0.79
C LEU A 120 -0.70 -12.63 0.73
N GLY A 121 -0.12 -13.41 1.64
CA GLY A 121 -0.23 -14.87 1.68
C GLY A 121 -1.16 -15.42 2.75
N TYR A 122 -2.39 -14.90 2.90
CA TYR A 122 -3.30 -15.25 4.02
C TYR A 122 -4.53 -16.07 3.62
N ASN A 123 -4.60 -16.60 2.38
CA ASN A 123 -5.77 -17.30 1.84
C ASN A 123 -7.08 -16.50 1.93
N LEU A 124 -6.98 -15.17 1.93
CA LEU A 124 -8.12 -14.26 1.88
C LEU A 124 -8.37 -13.86 0.42
N VAL A 125 -9.61 -14.03 -0.04
CA VAL A 125 -9.96 -13.80 -1.45
C VAL A 125 -10.27 -12.31 -1.70
N ASN A 126 -9.51 -11.68 -2.59
CA ASN A 126 -9.82 -10.36 -3.14
C ASN A 126 -10.22 -10.50 -4.61
N LYS A 127 -11.49 -10.21 -4.93
CA LYS A 127 -12.06 -10.33 -6.28
C LYS A 127 -11.51 -9.31 -7.27
N SER A 128 -11.01 -8.18 -6.79
CA SER A 128 -10.42 -7.11 -7.61
C SER A 128 -8.92 -7.31 -7.85
N GLY A 129 -8.33 -8.36 -7.28
CA GLY A 129 -6.94 -8.73 -7.52
C GLY A 129 -5.93 -8.12 -6.54
N ILE A 130 -4.82 -8.84 -6.38
CA ILE A 130 -3.66 -8.46 -5.60
C ILE A 130 -2.47 -8.52 -6.55
N TYR A 131 -1.75 -7.41 -6.67
CA TYR A 131 -0.74 -7.19 -7.70
C TYR A 131 0.58 -6.78 -7.05
N GLU A 132 1.69 -7.28 -7.60
CA GLU A 132 3.00 -6.71 -7.30
C GLU A 132 3.21 -5.46 -8.16
N PHE A 133 3.82 -4.43 -7.59
CA PHE A 133 4.08 -3.19 -8.31
C PHE A 133 5.41 -2.56 -7.89
N ASP A 134 6.26 -2.27 -8.88
CA ASP A 134 7.47 -1.48 -8.67
C ASP A 134 7.35 -0.14 -9.39
N PRO A 135 7.29 1.00 -8.68
CA PRO A 135 7.22 2.32 -9.31
C PRO A 135 8.46 2.68 -10.14
N LYS A 136 9.56 1.93 -10.03
CA LYS A 136 10.80 2.15 -10.81
C LYS A 136 10.80 1.47 -12.18
N ASN A 137 9.95 0.48 -12.42
CA ASN A 137 9.96 -0.28 -13.68
C ASN A 137 9.14 0.42 -14.77
N GLU A 138 9.73 0.62 -15.95
CA GLU A 138 9.04 1.22 -17.12
C GLU A 138 8.04 0.26 -17.79
N PHE A 139 8.26 -1.06 -17.66
CA PHE A 139 7.50 -2.10 -18.37
C PHE A 139 6.09 -2.38 -17.83
N SER A 140 5.66 -1.74 -16.74
CA SER A 140 4.33 -1.94 -16.16
C SER A 140 3.30 -0.88 -16.55
N THR A 141 3.60 0.05 -17.48
CA THR A 141 2.68 1.17 -17.76
C THR A 141 1.29 0.68 -18.19
N LEU A 142 1.19 -0.37 -19.01
CA LEU A 142 -0.11 -0.90 -19.44
C LEU A 142 -0.85 -1.65 -18.32
N GLU A 143 -0.16 -2.51 -17.56
CA GLU A 143 -0.75 -3.22 -16.42
C GLU A 143 -1.19 -2.25 -15.33
N PHE A 144 -0.39 -1.21 -15.09
CA PHE A 144 -0.70 -0.15 -14.15
C PHE A 144 -1.90 0.67 -14.61
N GLN A 145 -1.98 1.02 -15.90
CA GLN A 145 -3.16 1.68 -16.47
C GLN A 145 -4.41 0.79 -16.38
N ASN A 146 -4.28 -0.54 -16.55
CA ASN A 146 -5.36 -1.49 -16.33
C ASN A 146 -5.79 -1.52 -14.86
N ILE A 147 -4.86 -1.52 -13.91
CA ILE A 147 -5.19 -1.45 -12.48
C ILE A 147 -5.88 -0.11 -12.18
N LEU A 148 -5.40 1.00 -12.75
CA LEU A 148 -6.04 2.30 -12.58
C LEU A 148 -7.43 2.32 -13.20
N SER A 149 -7.69 1.69 -14.35
CA SER A 149 -9.05 1.67 -14.92
C SER A 149 -10.07 0.99 -13.98
N LEU A 150 -9.65 0.00 -13.19
CA LEU A 150 -10.47 -0.64 -12.16
C LEU A 150 -10.80 0.27 -10.97
N VAL A 151 -10.02 1.32 -10.74
CA VAL A 151 -10.18 2.26 -9.61
C VAL A 151 -11.37 3.22 -9.82
N GLY A 152 -12.01 3.22 -10.99
CA GLY A 152 -13.19 4.03 -11.30
C GLY A 152 -12.88 5.54 -11.42
N THR A 153 -13.37 6.16 -12.49
CA THR A 153 -13.37 7.62 -12.63
C THR A 153 -14.64 8.15 -11.99
N GLU A 154 -14.53 8.73 -10.79
CA GLU A 154 -15.56 9.69 -10.35
C GLU A 154 -15.21 11.06 -10.91
#